data_AF-B1FHG2-F1
#
_entry.id   AF-B1FHG2-F1
#
_cell.length_a   1.000
_cell.length_b   1.000
_cell.length_c   1.000
_cell.angle_alpha   90.00
_cell.angle_beta   90.00
_cell.angle_gamma   90.00
#
_symmetry.space_group_name_H-M   'P 1'
#
loop_
_entity.id
_entity.type
_entity.pdbx_description
1 polymer ?
#
loop_
_entity_poly.entity_id
_entity_poly.type
_entity_poly.pdbx_seq_one_letter_code
_entity_poly.pdbx_strand_id
1 'polypeptide(L)'
;MMRSLDTSADYPIKDAETAIAFIEDSGASFTLACQSVPAPKSAYQTAIDTCHVAYVDVEAASRAKLASMDRNFLAIALLQSDSAAQGKPWHVTSYRLAMAASDLASIGKAMLDAAIANHTMLNALDVMPMDFGSRDFDMGTRAINTPSSVVRAIPPTHASLASA
;
A
#
# COMPACT_ATOMS: atom_id res chain seq x y z
N MET A 1 26.04 -1.83 -15.73
CA MET A 1 25.20 -0.97 -16.58
C MET A 1 23.76 -1.30 -16.25
N MET A 2 23.18 -0.58 -15.29
CA MET A 2 21.82 -0.80 -14.80
C MET A 2 20.88 0.00 -15.71
N ARG A 3 20.08 -0.69 -16.52
CA ARG A 3 19.09 -0.03 -17.38
C ARG A 3 18.04 0.62 -16.49
N SER A 4 17.88 1.93 -16.63
CA SER A 4 16.68 2.66 -16.22
C SER A 4 15.49 1.92 -16.83
N LEU A 5 14.53 1.49 -16.01
CA LEU A 5 13.21 1.17 -16.52
C LEU A 5 12.59 2.52 -16.83
N ASP A 6 12.73 2.94 -18.08
CA ASP A 6 12.09 4.11 -18.61
C ASP A 6 10.58 4.03 -18.35
N THR A 7 10.05 5.22 -18.10
CA THR A 7 8.67 5.53 -17.76
C THR A 7 7.66 4.80 -18.66
N SER A 8 6.42 4.69 -18.17
CA SER A 8 5.23 4.14 -18.85
C SER A 8 4.95 4.62 -20.28
N ALA A 9 5.78 5.52 -20.83
CA ALA A 9 5.69 6.05 -22.19
C ALA A 9 5.97 5.01 -23.29
N ASP A 10 6.77 3.97 -23.02
CA ASP A 10 7.18 3.01 -24.06
C ASP A 10 6.19 1.85 -24.30
N TYR A 11 5.18 1.70 -23.45
CA TYR A 11 4.11 0.70 -23.61
C TYR A 11 2.74 1.34 -23.39
N PRO A 12 2.20 2.08 -24.37
CA PRO A 12 0.83 2.56 -24.30
C PRO A 12 -0.12 1.39 -24.51
N ILE A 13 -0.45 0.68 -23.42
CA ILE A 13 -1.69 -0.10 -23.38
C ILE A 13 -2.81 0.95 -23.31
N LYS A 14 -3.55 1.06 -24.41
CA LYS A 14 -4.68 1.98 -24.52
C LYS A 14 -5.63 1.72 -23.34
N ASP A 15 -5.94 2.78 -22.59
CA ASP A 15 -6.81 2.77 -21.40
C ASP A 15 -6.23 2.10 -20.14
N ALA A 16 -4.91 1.83 -20.07
CA ALA A 16 -4.28 1.36 -18.83
C ALA A 16 -4.02 2.49 -17.84
N GLU A 17 -4.49 2.32 -16.61
CA GLU A 17 -4.11 3.15 -15.47
C GLU A 17 -2.81 2.64 -14.85
N THR A 18 -1.92 3.57 -14.48
CA THR A 18 -0.60 3.27 -13.92
C THR A 18 -0.53 3.61 -12.45
N ALA A 19 0.16 2.76 -11.69
CA ALA A 19 0.47 2.95 -10.28
C ALA A 19 1.98 2.86 -10.04
N ILE A 20 2.48 3.58 -9.03
CA ILE A 20 3.85 3.43 -8.54
C ILE A 20 3.85 2.73 -7.20
N ALA A 21 4.66 1.68 -7.10
CA ALA A 21 4.89 0.93 -5.87
C ALA A 21 6.12 1.44 -5.10
N PHE A 22 5.93 1.76 -3.83
CA PHE A 22 6.99 1.99 -2.85
C PHE A 22 7.21 0.70 -2.05
N ILE A 23 8.37 0.07 -2.25
CA ILE A 23 8.68 -1.26 -1.74
C ILE A 23 9.32 -1.17 -0.35
N GLU A 24 9.00 -2.15 0.49
CA GLU A 24 9.49 -2.26 1.86
C GLU A 24 10.33 -3.54 2.04
N ASP A 25 11.66 -3.44 1.94
CA ASP A 25 12.56 -4.57 2.26
C ASP A 25 13.28 -4.35 3.61
N SER A 26 13.81 -5.43 4.16
CA SER A 26 14.63 -5.57 5.36
C SER A 26 15.88 -4.67 5.41
N GLY A 27 16.39 -4.17 4.27
CA GLY A 27 17.60 -3.35 4.20
C GLY A 27 17.45 -1.91 3.69
N ALA A 28 16.35 -1.58 3.00
CA ALA A 28 16.16 -0.28 2.34
C ALA A 28 14.68 0.11 2.27
N SER A 29 14.06 0.20 3.43
CA SER A 29 12.66 0.61 3.58
C SER A 29 12.48 2.10 3.33
N PHE A 30 11.60 2.45 2.38
CA PHE A 30 11.21 3.83 2.12
C PHE A 30 10.64 4.51 3.37
N THR A 31 9.82 3.79 4.12
CA THR A 31 9.16 4.29 5.33
C THR A 31 10.11 4.44 6.53
N LEU A 32 11.24 3.71 6.55
CA LEU A 32 12.33 3.90 7.51
C LEU A 32 13.28 5.03 7.11
N ALA A 33 13.54 5.23 5.82
CA ALA A 33 14.33 6.37 5.32
C ALA A 33 13.61 7.71 5.57
N CYS A 34 12.28 7.69 5.53
CA CYS A 34 11.41 8.82 5.83
C CYS A 34 11.17 9.00 7.34
N GLN A 35 12.05 9.75 8.00
CA GLN A 35 11.98 9.98 9.47
C GLN A 35 11.04 11.11 9.92
N SER A 36 10.40 11.81 8.99
CA SER A 36 9.42 12.87 9.25
C SER A 36 8.24 12.75 8.29
N VAL A 37 7.08 13.32 8.63
CA VAL A 37 5.87 13.31 7.77
C VAL A 37 6.05 14.07 6.44
N PRO A 38 6.79 15.19 6.37
CA PRO A 38 7.01 15.87 5.09
C PRO A 38 7.84 15.08 4.08
N ALA A 39 8.78 14.24 4.54
CA ALA A 39 9.65 13.48 3.66
C ALA A 39 8.91 12.49 2.73
N PRO A 40 8.03 11.59 3.23
CA PRO A 40 7.29 10.66 2.38
C PRO A 40 6.26 11.41 1.52
N LYS A 41 5.62 12.48 2.03
CA LYS A 41 4.71 13.31 1.25
C LYS A 41 5.39 13.89 0.00
N SER A 42 6.57 14.50 0.16
CA SER A 42 7.32 15.08 -0.96
C SER A 42 7.80 14.02 -1.96
N ALA A 43 8.19 12.84 -1.48
CA ALA A 43 8.58 11.75 -2.36
C ALA A 43 7.38 11.19 -3.17
N TYR A 44 6.21 11.03 -2.54
CA TYR A 44 4.97 10.69 -3.24
C TYR A 44 4.62 11.73 -4.30
N GLN A 45 4.63 13.02 -3.93
CA GLN A 45 4.37 14.12 -4.87
C GLN A 45 5.36 14.10 -6.06
N THR A 46 6.64 13.86 -5.80
CA THR A 46 7.66 13.79 -6.86
C THR A 46 7.38 12.63 -7.82
N ALA A 47 7.05 11.45 -7.31
CA ALA A 47 6.75 10.28 -8.14
C ALA A 47 5.49 10.50 -8.99
N ILE A 48 4.46 11.06 -8.36
CA ILE A 48 3.22 11.52 -8.98
C ILE A 48 3.50 12.46 -10.16
N ASP A 49 4.27 13.53 -9.91
CA ASP A 49 4.52 14.57 -10.91
C ASP A 49 5.41 14.07 -12.03
N THR A 50 6.38 13.20 -11.72
CA THR A 50 7.36 12.68 -12.69
C THR A 50 6.76 11.63 -13.61
N CYS A 51 5.91 10.75 -13.07
CA CYS A 51 5.40 9.61 -13.80
C CYS A 51 3.94 9.75 -14.22
N HIS A 52 3.28 10.84 -13.84
CA HIS A 52 1.89 11.14 -14.18
C HIS A 52 0.93 10.00 -13.81
N VAL A 53 1.18 9.33 -12.69
CA VAL A 53 0.33 8.26 -12.19
C VAL A 53 -0.85 8.83 -11.41
N ALA A 54 -1.98 8.12 -11.37
CA ALA A 54 -3.11 8.47 -10.52
C ALA A 54 -3.09 7.72 -9.17
N TYR A 55 -2.23 6.69 -9.07
CA TYR A 55 -2.18 5.77 -7.93
C TYR A 55 -0.75 5.63 -7.40
N VAL A 56 -0.66 5.57 -6.07
CA VAL A 56 0.54 5.16 -5.35
C VAL A 56 0.18 3.92 -4.56
N ASP A 57 1.06 2.94 -4.53
CA ASP A 57 0.94 1.70 -3.77
C ASP A 57 2.08 1.64 -2.75
N VAL A 58 1.78 1.30 -1.51
CA VAL A 58 2.78 1.24 -0.43
C VAL A 58 2.80 -0.16 0.15
N GLU A 59 3.93 -0.84 0.03
CA GLU A 59 4.10 -2.13 0.68
C GLU A 59 4.21 -1.94 2.20
N ALA A 60 3.60 -2.80 3.00
CA ALA A 60 3.77 -2.83 4.44
C ALA A 60 4.50 -4.11 4.85
N ALA A 61 5.78 -3.98 5.19
CA ALA A 61 6.58 -5.11 5.67
C ALA A 61 6.71 -5.10 7.20
N SER A 62 6.06 -6.08 7.84
CA SER A 62 6.21 -6.47 9.25
C SER A 62 5.67 -5.50 10.34
N ARG A 63 5.31 -6.09 11.50
CA ARG A 63 4.91 -5.37 12.72
C ARG A 63 5.97 -4.43 13.30
N ALA A 64 7.25 -4.61 12.97
CA ALA A 64 8.33 -3.80 13.54
C ALA A 64 8.31 -2.32 13.07
N LYS A 65 7.40 -1.98 12.15
CA LYS A 65 7.34 -0.70 11.43
C LYS A 65 6.03 0.09 11.66
N LEU A 66 5.29 -0.16 12.76
CA LEU A 66 4.01 0.54 13.03
C LEU A 66 4.15 2.07 13.09
N ALA A 67 5.18 2.61 13.77
CA ALA A 67 5.36 4.07 13.84
C ALA A 67 5.68 4.70 12.47
N SER A 68 6.39 3.98 11.59
CA SER A 68 6.61 4.43 10.22
C SER A 68 5.34 4.29 9.38
N MET A 69 4.48 3.31 9.66
CA MET A 69 3.18 3.16 9.01
C MET A 69 2.25 4.35 9.32
N ASP A 70 2.14 4.76 10.58
CA ASP A 70 1.36 5.96 10.98
C ASP A 70 1.85 7.23 10.27
N ARG A 71 3.18 7.44 10.20
CA ARG A 71 3.75 8.58 9.47
C ARG A 71 3.37 8.59 7.99
N ASN A 72 3.30 7.40 7.37
CA ASN A 72 2.91 7.30 5.97
C ASN A 72 1.44 7.59 5.76
N PHE A 73 0.56 7.03 6.60
CA PHE A 73 -0.86 7.32 6.53
C PHE A 73 -1.15 8.82 6.70
N LEU A 74 -0.46 9.47 7.65
CA LEU A 74 -0.58 10.92 7.81
C LEU A 74 -0.07 11.70 6.59
N ALA A 75 1.07 11.30 6.01
CA ALA A 75 1.60 11.93 4.81
C ALA A 75 0.67 11.79 3.60
N ILE A 76 0.06 10.62 3.44
CA ILE A 76 -0.92 10.31 2.40
C ILE A 76 -2.20 11.13 2.61
N ALA A 77 -2.72 11.23 3.84
CA ALA A 77 -3.90 12.04 4.14
C ALA A 77 -3.68 13.52 3.80
N LEU A 78 -2.49 14.05 4.09
CA LEU A 78 -2.11 15.42 3.70
C LEU A 78 -2.02 15.58 2.18
N LEU A 79 -1.49 14.58 1.47
CA LEU A 79 -1.42 14.58 0.01
C LEU A 79 -2.82 14.55 -0.64
N GLN A 80 -3.74 13.75 -0.09
CA GLN A 80 -5.14 13.71 -0.50
C GLN A 80 -5.82 15.06 -0.33
N SER A 81 -5.63 15.69 0.84
CA SER A 81 -6.19 17.00 1.15
C SER A 81 -5.68 18.07 0.18
N ASP A 82 -4.36 18.14 -0.03
CA ASP A 82 -3.73 19.11 -0.94
C ASP A 82 -4.22 18.92 -2.38
N SER A 83 -4.42 17.68 -2.80
CA SER A 83 -4.85 17.38 -4.15
C SER A 83 -6.34 17.71 -4.37
N ALA A 84 -7.18 17.38 -3.39
CA ALA A 84 -8.60 17.75 -3.41
C ALA A 84 -8.77 19.28 -3.48
N ALA A 85 -7.94 20.04 -2.75
CA ALA A 85 -7.92 21.50 -2.82
C ALA A 85 -7.54 22.04 -4.22
N GLN A 86 -6.84 21.25 -5.03
CA GLN A 86 -6.47 21.58 -6.41
C GLN A 86 -7.49 21.09 -7.44
N GLY A 87 -8.65 20.56 -7.01
CA GLY A 87 -9.68 20.03 -7.91
C GLY A 87 -9.28 18.72 -8.61
N LYS A 88 -8.23 18.06 -8.12
CA LYS A 88 -7.80 16.73 -8.57
C LYS A 88 -8.09 15.78 -7.40
N PRO A 89 -9.26 15.13 -7.32
CA PRO A 89 -9.46 14.09 -6.31
C PRO A 89 -8.58 12.89 -6.67
N TRP A 90 -7.58 12.59 -5.85
CA TRP A 90 -6.71 11.44 -6.05
C TRP A 90 -7.34 10.20 -5.42
N HIS A 91 -7.28 9.08 -6.14
CA HIS A 91 -7.62 7.77 -5.62
C HIS A 91 -6.34 7.16 -5.05
N VAL A 92 -6.37 6.79 -3.78
CA VAL A 92 -5.17 6.63 -2.97
C VAL A 92 -5.04 5.24 -2.35
N THR A 93 -3.79 4.80 -2.42
CA THR A 93 -3.14 3.66 -1.76
C THR A 93 -3.88 2.35 -1.72
N SER A 94 -3.45 1.46 -2.61
CA SER A 94 -3.30 0.07 -2.22
C SER A 94 -2.15 -0.05 -1.22
N TYR A 95 -2.33 -0.97 -0.27
CA TYR A 95 -1.23 -1.44 0.56
C TYR A 95 -1.01 -2.91 0.27
N ARG A 96 0.25 -3.30 0.03
CA ARG A 96 0.64 -4.70 -0.20
C ARG A 96 1.17 -5.35 1.08
N LEU A 97 0.62 -6.49 1.45
CA LEU A 97 1.04 -7.26 2.64
C LEU A 97 1.86 -8.50 2.24
N ALA A 98 3.17 -8.48 2.53
CA ALA A 98 4.17 -9.47 2.11
C ALA A 98 4.50 -10.55 3.16
N MET A 99 3.55 -11.39 3.61
CA MET A 99 3.81 -12.20 4.83
C MET A 99 3.14 -13.56 4.90
N ALA A 100 3.78 -14.46 5.68
CA ALA A 100 3.22 -15.72 6.12
C ALA A 100 1.85 -15.52 6.81
N ALA A 101 0.92 -16.44 6.53
CA ALA A 101 -0.49 -16.34 6.90
C ALA A 101 -0.78 -16.13 8.40
N SER A 102 0.18 -16.39 9.31
CA SER A 102 -0.01 -16.28 10.76
C SER A 102 -0.13 -14.85 11.30
N ASP A 103 0.55 -13.88 10.68
CA ASP A 103 0.56 -12.49 11.19
C ASP A 103 -0.33 -11.52 10.39
N LEU A 104 -0.80 -11.98 9.23
CA LEU A 104 -1.46 -11.15 8.23
C LEU A 104 -2.73 -10.46 8.75
N ALA A 105 -3.60 -11.20 9.45
CA ALA A 105 -4.83 -10.64 10.02
C ALA A 105 -4.54 -9.50 11.01
N SER A 106 -3.48 -9.67 11.80
CA SER A 106 -3.15 -8.73 12.86
C SER A 106 -2.48 -7.44 12.35
N ILE A 107 -1.69 -7.56 11.28
CA ILE A 107 -1.04 -6.43 10.61
C ILE A 107 -2.05 -5.71 9.74
N GLY A 108 -2.86 -6.44 8.98
CA GLY A 108 -3.96 -5.87 8.21
C GLY A 108 -4.89 -5.05 9.11
N LYS A 109 -5.23 -5.56 10.30
CA LYS A 109 -5.99 -4.78 11.28
C LYS A 109 -5.24 -3.52 11.73
N ALA A 110 -3.97 -3.62 12.14
CA ALA A 110 -3.20 -2.47 12.59
C ALA A 110 -3.05 -1.39 11.51
N MET A 111 -2.91 -1.81 10.25
CA MET A 111 -2.87 -0.93 9.09
C MET A 111 -4.19 -0.18 8.91
N LEU A 112 -5.32 -0.88 8.96
CA LEU A 112 -6.64 -0.25 8.84
C LEU A 112 -6.93 0.70 10.00
N ASP A 113 -6.59 0.29 11.23
CA ASP A 113 -6.72 1.14 12.41
C ASP A 113 -5.91 2.45 12.24
N ALA A 114 -4.67 2.35 11.74
CA ALA A 114 -3.80 3.50 11.47
C ALA A 114 -4.35 4.40 10.36
N ALA A 115 -4.86 3.83 9.26
CA ALA A 115 -5.48 4.59 8.18
C ALA A 115 -6.70 5.37 8.67
N ILE A 116 -7.56 4.72 9.47
CA ILE A 116 -8.74 5.34 10.09
C ILE A 116 -8.32 6.47 11.02
N ALA A 117 -7.35 6.23 11.91
CA ALA A 117 -6.87 7.22 12.86
C ALA A 117 -6.28 8.47 12.18
N ASN A 118 -5.73 8.32 10.98
CA ASN A 118 -5.15 9.41 10.18
C ASN A 118 -6.12 9.98 9.14
N HIS A 119 -7.37 9.52 9.09
CA HIS A 119 -8.36 9.92 8.07
C HIS A 119 -7.89 9.69 6.63
N THR A 120 -7.06 8.67 6.41
CA THR A 120 -6.60 8.30 5.08
C THR A 120 -7.69 7.54 4.34
N MET A 121 -8.05 7.99 3.13
CA MET A 121 -8.91 7.20 2.26
C MET A 121 -8.09 6.08 1.60
N LEU A 122 -8.48 4.83 1.83
CA LEU A 122 -7.89 3.63 1.24
C LEU A 122 -8.83 3.08 0.17
N ASN A 123 -8.32 2.90 -1.05
CA ASN A 123 -9.11 2.37 -2.17
C ASN A 123 -9.03 0.85 -2.30
N ALA A 124 -7.88 0.26 -1.94
CA ALA A 124 -7.67 -1.17 -2.04
C ALA A 124 -6.77 -1.67 -0.90
N LEU A 125 -6.93 -2.93 -0.55
CA LEU A 125 -5.98 -3.67 0.27
C LEU A 125 -5.54 -4.87 -0.55
N ASP A 126 -4.27 -4.88 -0.94
CA ASP A 126 -3.70 -5.98 -1.71
C ASP A 126 -2.92 -6.91 -0.78
N VAL A 127 -3.19 -8.19 -0.91
CA VAL A 127 -2.58 -9.22 -0.09
C VAL A 127 -1.68 -10.00 -1.01
N MET A 128 -0.42 -10.21 -0.64
CA MET A 128 0.50 -11.03 -1.42
C MET A 128 0.49 -12.46 -0.85
N PRO A 129 -0.32 -13.38 -1.40
CA PRO A 129 -0.44 -14.76 -0.92
C PRO A 129 0.79 -15.60 -1.35
N MET A 130 1.96 -15.21 -0.88
CA MET A 130 3.24 -15.83 -1.19
C MET A 130 4.07 -15.99 0.08
N ASP A 131 5.22 -16.65 -0.03
CA ASP A 131 6.17 -16.84 1.06
C ASP A 131 5.56 -17.48 2.33
N PHE A 132 4.66 -18.45 2.14
CA PHE A 132 4.04 -19.20 3.24
C PHE A 132 5.02 -20.05 4.07
N GLY A 133 6.31 -20.04 3.74
CA GLY A 133 7.36 -20.75 4.46
C GLY A 133 7.58 -22.14 3.91
N SER A 134 6.95 -23.15 4.51
CA SER A 134 7.24 -24.55 4.16
C SER A 134 6.82 -24.88 2.73
N ARG A 135 7.70 -25.58 2.00
CA ARG A 135 7.42 -26.16 0.69
C ARG A 135 6.30 -27.21 0.71
N ASP A 136 6.00 -27.77 1.88
CA ASP A 136 4.99 -28.83 2.04
C ASP A 136 3.57 -28.27 2.18
N PHE A 137 3.42 -26.94 2.11
CA PHE A 137 2.12 -26.30 2.14
C PHE A 137 1.43 -26.32 0.77
N ASP A 138 0.12 -26.58 0.79
CA ASP A 138 -0.73 -26.35 -0.37
C ASP A 138 -0.86 -24.83 -0.60
N MET A 139 -0.04 -24.34 -1.52
CA MET A 139 0.04 -22.93 -1.87
C MET A 139 -1.27 -22.41 -2.48
N GLY A 140 -2.01 -23.24 -3.22
CA GLY A 140 -3.28 -22.86 -3.85
C GLY A 140 -4.37 -22.66 -2.80
N THR A 141 -4.54 -23.63 -1.91
CA THR A 141 -5.50 -23.52 -0.80
C THR A 141 -5.16 -22.35 0.12
N ARG A 142 -3.87 -22.11 0.40
CA ARG A 142 -3.46 -20.95 1.20
C ARG A 142 -3.75 -19.64 0.47
N ALA A 143 -3.45 -19.53 -0.81
CA ALA A 143 -3.71 -18.32 -1.57
C ALA A 143 -5.20 -17.96 -1.59
N ILE A 144 -6.09 -18.94 -1.77
CA ILE A 144 -7.55 -18.74 -1.74
C ILE A 144 -8.01 -18.28 -0.36
N ASN A 145 -7.48 -18.89 0.70
CA ASN A 145 -7.95 -18.62 2.06
C ASN A 145 -7.40 -17.33 2.68
N THR A 146 -6.30 -16.81 2.15
CA THR A 146 -5.58 -15.67 2.72
C THR A 146 -6.37 -14.36 2.66
N PRO A 147 -6.98 -13.94 1.52
CA PRO A 147 -7.86 -12.75 1.50
C PRO A 147 -9.04 -12.87 2.47
N SER A 148 -9.62 -14.07 2.58
CA SER A 148 -10.78 -14.33 3.44
C SER A 148 -10.44 -14.24 4.94
N SER A 149 -9.20 -14.46 5.35
CA SER A 149 -8.77 -14.28 6.75
C SER A 149 -8.55 -12.81 7.08
N VAL A 150 -8.06 -12.01 6.12
CA VAL A 150 -7.92 -10.56 6.25
C VAL A 150 -9.28 -9.89 6.37
N VAL A 151 -10.21 -10.17 5.45
CA VAL A 151 -11.57 -9.60 5.48
C VAL A 151 -12.28 -9.89 6.81
N ARG A 152 -12.12 -11.10 7.37
CA ARG A 152 -12.68 -11.46 8.69
C ARG A 152 -12.07 -10.70 9.86
N ALA A 153 -10.85 -10.21 9.73
CA ALA A 153 -10.19 -9.41 10.77
C ALA A 153 -10.62 -7.93 10.76
N ILE A 154 -11.31 -7.49 9.70
CA ILE A 154 -11.85 -6.13 9.56
C ILE A 154 -13.19 -6.05 10.32
N PRO A 155 -13.36 -5.11 11.27
CA PRO A 155 -14.63 -4.94 11.95
C PRO A 155 -15.77 -4.59 10.97
N PRO A 156 -16.99 -5.11 11.18
CA PRO A 156 -18.13 -4.91 10.26
C PRO A 156 -18.58 -3.44 10.11
N THR A 157 -18.12 -2.54 10.99
CA THR A 157 -18.36 -1.08 10.88
C THR A 157 -17.70 -0.45 9.65
N HIS A 158 -16.87 -1.19 8.90
CA HIS A 158 -16.17 -0.74 7.69
C HIS A 158 -16.50 -1.59 6.45
N ALA A 159 -17.57 -2.39 6.50
CA ALA A 159 -17.97 -3.34 5.45
C ALA A 159 -18.33 -2.70 4.09
N SER A 160 -18.42 -1.36 3.99
CA SER A 160 -18.57 -0.68 2.69
C SER A 160 -17.34 -0.79 1.77
N LEU A 161 -16.21 -1.33 2.28
CA LEU A 161 -14.99 -1.59 1.50
C LEU A 161 -14.97 -2.99 0.87
N ALA A 162 -15.93 -3.88 1.18
CA ALA A 162 -15.96 -5.25 0.67
C ALA A 162 -16.85 -5.44 -0.59
N SER A 163 -17.44 -4.36 -1.09
CA SER A 163 -18.31 -4.38 -2.26
C SER A 163 -18.20 -3.05 -3.02
N ALA A 164 -17.14 -2.92 -3.82
CA ALA A 164 -17.06 -2.04 -4.97
C ALA A 164 -16.19 -2.72 -6.03
#